data_AF-A0A8T0ZGP3-F1
#
_entry.id   AF-A0A8T0ZGP3-F1
#
_cell.length_a   1.000
_cell.length_b   1.000
_cell.length_c   1.000
_cell.angle_alpha   90.00
_cell.angle_beta   90.00
_cell.angle_gamma   90.00
#
_symmetry.space_group_name_H-M   'P 1'
#
loop_
_entity.id
_entity.type
_entity.pdbx_description
1 polymer ?
#
loop_
_entity_poly.entity_id
_entity_poly.type
_entity_poly.pdbx_seq_one_letter_code
_entity_poly.pdbx_strand_id
1 'polypeptide(L)'
;MVRRPSSYTRLTLSQKHKLCAKAAAVVAWNPSDLTTWTTREFKTATPVGRSTVRGILKRKHEFDEVPETQLNQKRRFSAVFINEYKDWRGNGTVTGARVLSLAKITDGVREGTCRGWLYKFQQHTGLWFSLRHGESGSLDEAIVTSGRQELKKVVGGR
;
A
#
# COMPACT_ATOMS: atom_id res chain seq x y z
N MET A 1 8.84 -17.19 -19.84
CA MET A 1 8.59 -15.78 -20.24
C MET A 1 9.71 -14.90 -19.72
N VAL A 2 10.66 -14.51 -20.56
CA VAL A 2 11.74 -13.58 -20.18
C VAL A 2 11.16 -12.17 -20.13
N ARG A 3 11.13 -11.54 -18.96
CA ARG A 3 10.71 -10.13 -18.85
C ARG A 3 11.72 -9.28 -19.59
N ARG A 4 11.30 -8.62 -20.68
CA ARG A 4 12.12 -7.58 -21.32
C ARG A 4 12.54 -6.57 -20.26
N PRO A 5 13.84 -6.23 -20.14
CA PRO A 5 14.28 -5.22 -19.20
C PRO A 5 13.56 -3.91 -19.51
N SER A 6 13.00 -3.29 -18.47
CA SER A 6 12.40 -1.97 -18.57
C SER A 6 13.45 -1.01 -19.11
N SER A 7 13.19 -0.37 -20.25
CA SER A 7 14.07 0.67 -20.83
C SER A 7 14.28 1.85 -19.87
N TYR A 8 13.35 2.06 -18.94
CA TYR A 8 13.41 3.11 -17.95
C TYR A 8 14.10 2.67 -16.66
N THR A 9 15.12 3.44 -16.27
CA THR A 9 15.74 3.37 -14.94
C THR A 9 14.71 3.70 -13.87
N ARG A 10 14.53 2.80 -12.89
CA ARG A 10 13.64 3.05 -11.75
C ARG A 10 14.47 3.33 -10.50
N LEU A 11 14.42 4.57 -10.06
CA LEU A 11 15.04 5.02 -8.81
C LEU A 11 14.20 4.61 -7.60
N THR A 12 14.87 4.29 -6.49
CA THR A 12 14.23 4.06 -5.19
C THR A 12 13.72 5.37 -4.59
N LEU A 13 12.86 5.29 -3.57
CA LEU A 13 12.35 6.48 -2.87
C LEU A 13 13.49 7.25 -2.20
N SER A 14 14.48 6.56 -1.61
CA SER A 14 15.70 7.19 -1.08
C SER A 14 16.48 7.97 -2.14
N GLN A 15 16.67 7.37 -3.32
CA GLN A 15 17.36 8.02 -4.43
C GLN A 15 16.61 9.26 -4.93
N LYS A 16 15.28 9.19 -4.99
CA LYS A 16 14.44 10.35 -5.35
C LYS A 16 14.53 11.45 -4.30
N HIS A 17 14.56 11.10 -3.01
CA HIS A 17 14.71 12.06 -1.92
C HIS A 17 16.07 12.75 -1.99
N LYS A 18 17.16 11.99 -2.18
CA LYS A 18 18.51 12.56 -2.40
C LYS A 18 18.57 13.48 -3.62
N LEU A 19 17.89 13.11 -4.70
CA LEU A 19 17.78 13.97 -5.89
C LEU A 19 17.05 15.27 -5.60
N CYS A 20 15.95 15.23 -4.85
CA CYS A 20 15.20 16.42 -4.46
C CYS A 20 16.02 17.32 -3.53
N ALA A 21 16.72 16.75 -2.56
CA ALA A 21 17.63 17.48 -1.68
C ALA A 21 18.78 18.15 -2.47
N LYS A 22 19.38 17.43 -3.42
CA LYS A 22 20.43 17.98 -4.30
C LYS A 22 19.91 19.13 -5.15
N ALA A 23 18.70 19.02 -5.69
CA ALA A 23 18.07 20.07 -6.48
C ALA A 23 17.70 21.30 -5.62
N ALA A 24 17.29 21.10 -4.36
CA ALA A 24 16.97 22.18 -3.43
C ALA A 24 18.22 22.94 -2.97
N ALA A 25 19.37 22.25 -2.85
CA ALA A 25 20.65 22.86 -2.47
C ALA A 25 21.28 23.73 -3.57
N VAL A 26 20.79 23.67 -4.81
CA VAL A 26 21.33 24.42 -5.96
C VAL A 26 20.33 25.48 -6.40
N VAL A 27 20.72 26.75 -6.33
CA VAL A 27 19.86 27.93 -6.62
C VAL A 27 19.27 27.92 -8.04
N ALA A 28 20.03 27.46 -9.02
CA ALA A 28 19.57 27.27 -10.39
C ALA A 28 20.20 26.00 -10.97
N TRP A 29 19.48 24.88 -10.88
CA TRP A 29 19.96 23.61 -11.42
C TRP A 29 19.62 23.48 -12.91
N ASN A 30 20.61 23.05 -13.69
CA ASN A 30 20.39 22.63 -15.07
C ASN A 30 19.88 21.17 -15.09
N PRO A 31 18.78 20.85 -15.80
CA PRO A 31 18.29 19.49 -15.94
C PRO A 31 19.35 18.49 -16.43
N SER A 32 20.28 18.92 -17.29
CA SER A 32 21.36 18.07 -17.81
C SER A 32 22.36 17.70 -16.72
N ASP A 33 22.76 18.66 -15.88
CA ASP A 33 23.72 18.44 -14.80
C ASP A 33 23.14 17.50 -13.75
N LEU A 34 21.85 17.66 -13.41
CA LEU A 34 21.16 16.72 -12.53
C LEU A 34 21.08 15.32 -13.13
N THR A 35 20.83 15.15 -14.43
CA THR A 35 20.82 13.81 -15.03
C THR A 35 22.19 13.13 -14.96
N THR A 36 23.27 13.88 -15.23
CA THR A 36 24.64 13.38 -15.16
C THR A 36 25.00 13.01 -13.71
N TRP A 37 24.71 13.91 -12.77
CA TRP A 37 24.93 13.66 -11.35
C TRP A 37 24.14 12.44 -10.88
N THR A 38 22.85 12.33 -11.21
CA THR A 38 21.98 11.22 -10.79
C THR A 38 22.51 9.88 -11.30
N THR A 39 22.91 9.83 -12.58
CA THR A 39 23.44 8.61 -13.21
C THR A 39 24.74 8.18 -12.55
N ARG A 40 25.64 9.14 -12.25
CA ARG A 40 26.93 8.89 -11.60
C ARG A 40 26.76 8.48 -10.14
N GLU A 41 25.96 9.20 -9.37
CA GLU A 41 25.73 8.99 -7.94
C GLU A 41 25.10 7.63 -7.67
N PHE A 42 24.07 7.27 -8.46
CA PHE A 42 23.30 6.04 -8.25
C PHE A 42 23.79 4.84 -9.06
N LYS A 43 24.89 5.02 -9.84
CA LYS A 43 25.50 3.98 -10.68
C LYS A 43 24.45 3.22 -11.51
N THR A 44 23.55 3.96 -12.15
CA THR A 44 22.43 3.33 -12.85
C THR A 44 22.91 2.70 -14.15
N ALA A 45 22.49 1.47 -14.42
CA ALA A 45 22.87 0.73 -15.65
C ALA A 45 22.47 1.46 -16.94
N THR A 46 21.38 2.22 -16.89
CA THR A 46 20.95 3.13 -17.96
C THR A 46 20.98 4.57 -17.47
N PRO A 47 21.36 5.55 -18.31
CA PRO A 47 21.33 6.96 -17.95
C PRO A 47 19.91 7.40 -17.58
N VAL A 48 19.80 8.18 -16.50
CA VAL A 48 18.51 8.74 -16.09
C VAL A 48 18.13 9.87 -17.04
N GLY A 49 16.98 9.74 -17.71
CA GLY A 49 16.50 10.76 -18.64
C GLY A 49 16.06 12.07 -17.97
N ARG A 50 16.17 13.19 -18.71
CA ARG A 50 15.75 14.53 -18.27
C ARG A 50 14.27 14.58 -17.87
N SER A 51 13.40 13.91 -18.62
CA SER A 51 11.97 13.79 -18.33
C SER A 51 11.71 13.11 -16.99
N THR A 52 12.49 12.08 -16.66
CA THR A 52 12.43 11.35 -15.39
C THR A 52 12.79 12.26 -14.22
N VAL A 53 13.93 12.96 -14.30
CA VAL A 53 14.37 13.91 -13.26
C VAL A 53 13.32 14.99 -13.04
N ARG A 54 12.85 15.65 -14.12
CA ARG A 54 11.82 16.69 -14.04
C ARG A 54 10.52 16.16 -13.44
N GLY A 55 10.11 14.96 -13.83
CA GLY A 55 8.91 14.30 -13.31
C GLY A 55 9.01 13.92 -11.84
N ILE A 56 10.20 13.60 -11.34
CA ILE A 56 10.45 13.37 -9.91
C ILE A 56 10.37 14.69 -9.16
N LEU A 57 11.05 15.74 -9.63
CA LEU A 57 11.07 17.04 -8.94
C LEU A 57 9.68 17.69 -8.88
N LYS A 58 8.87 17.56 -9.94
CA LYS A 58 7.46 18.02 -9.93
C LYS A 58 6.60 17.32 -8.87
N ARG A 59 6.93 16.07 -8.55
CA ARG A 59 6.22 15.22 -7.59
C ARG A 59 6.98 15.07 -6.28
N LYS A 60 7.84 16.04 -5.93
CA LYS A 60 8.65 15.98 -4.71
C LYS A 60 7.82 15.70 -3.45
N HIS A 61 6.62 16.29 -3.38
CA HIS A 61 5.67 16.11 -2.27
C HIS A 61 5.24 14.64 -2.08
N GLU A 62 5.29 13.81 -3.13
CA GLU A 62 5.03 12.37 -3.01
C GLU A 62 6.16 11.62 -2.28
N PHE A 63 7.30 12.26 -2.01
CA PHE A 63 8.50 11.66 -1.42
C PHE A 63 8.93 12.28 -0.07
N ASP A 64 8.26 13.35 0.40
CA ASP A 64 8.65 14.07 1.62
C ASP A 64 8.30 13.29 2.90
N GLU A 65 7.24 12.47 2.87
CA GLU A 65 6.77 11.66 4.01
C GLU A 65 6.84 10.16 3.69
N VAL A 66 8.04 9.66 3.40
CA VAL A 66 8.27 8.23 3.16
C VAL A 66 8.85 7.60 4.43
N PRO A 67 8.15 6.63 5.07
CA PRO A 67 8.70 5.90 6.21
C PRO A 67 10.04 5.25 5.85
N GLU A 68 10.98 5.17 6.80
CA GLU A 68 12.32 4.62 6.57
C GLU A 68 12.28 3.21 5.96
N THR A 69 11.29 2.41 6.38
CA THR A 69 11.00 1.06 5.87
C THR A 69 10.69 1.00 4.37
N GLN A 70 10.27 2.12 3.76
CA GLN A 70 9.93 2.21 2.34
C GLN A 70 11.04 2.84 1.48
N LEU A 71 12.13 3.33 2.05
CA LEU A 71 13.17 4.07 1.32
C LEU A 71 13.82 3.27 0.18
N ASN A 72 13.99 1.96 0.36
CA ASN A 72 14.57 1.08 -0.66
C ASN A 72 13.57 0.69 -1.77
N GLN A 73 12.29 1.04 -1.63
CA GLN A 73 11.25 0.68 -2.58
C GLN A 73 11.29 1.60 -3.80
N LYS A 74 10.87 1.07 -4.96
CA LYS A 74 10.82 1.82 -6.24
C LYS A 74 9.47 2.48 -6.53
N ARG A 75 8.42 2.08 -5.80
CA ARG A 75 7.04 2.57 -5.93
C ARG A 75 6.44 2.71 -4.53
N ARG A 76 5.63 3.74 -4.34
CA ARG A 76 4.85 3.98 -3.13
C ARG A 76 3.43 3.43 -3.35
N PHE A 77 2.81 2.89 -2.31
CA PHE A 77 1.35 2.71 -2.28
C PHE A 77 0.71 3.98 -1.70
N SER A 78 -0.50 4.32 -2.15
CA SER A 78 -1.20 5.53 -1.71
C SER A 78 -1.25 5.63 -0.20
N ALA A 79 -0.75 6.74 0.36
CA ALA A 79 -0.77 6.98 1.80
C ALA A 79 -2.20 7.10 2.34
N VAL A 80 -3.10 7.69 1.55
CA VAL A 80 -4.53 7.77 1.87
C VAL A 80 -5.09 6.36 2.05
N PHE A 81 -4.84 5.48 1.08
CA PHE A 81 -5.29 4.09 1.15
C PHE A 81 -4.66 3.32 2.33
N ILE A 82 -3.36 3.54 2.61
CA ILE A 82 -2.69 2.90 3.75
C ILE A 82 -3.31 3.36 5.08
N ASN A 83 -3.61 4.65 5.24
CA ASN A 83 -4.20 5.18 6.47
C ASN A 83 -5.65 4.72 6.64
N GLU A 84 -6.48 4.81 5.59
CA GLU A 84 -7.84 4.24 5.60
C GLU A 84 -7.82 2.75 5.95
N TYR A 85 -6.88 1.99 5.39
CA TYR A 85 -6.73 0.58 5.72
C TYR A 85 -6.41 0.36 7.21
N LYS A 86 -5.55 1.18 7.80
CA LYS A 86 -5.23 1.10 9.24
C LYS A 86 -6.47 1.36 10.08
N ASP A 87 -7.26 2.36 9.73
CA ASP A 87 -8.51 2.68 10.43
C ASP A 87 -9.50 1.51 10.34
N TRP A 88 -9.67 0.92 9.15
CA TRP A 88 -10.51 -0.28 8.97
C TRP A 88 -10.01 -1.48 9.77
N ARG A 89 -8.69 -1.68 9.81
CA ARG A 89 -8.07 -2.76 10.60
C ARG A 89 -8.29 -2.56 12.09
N GLY A 90 -8.31 -1.31 12.56
CA GLY A 90 -8.70 -0.97 13.94
C GLY A 90 -10.16 -1.32 14.23
N ASN A 91 -11.05 -1.03 13.28
CA ASN A 91 -12.50 -1.09 13.44
C ASN A 91 -13.15 -2.46 13.14
N GLY A 92 -12.43 -3.45 12.63
CA GLY A 92 -13.02 -4.78 12.42
C GLY A 92 -12.19 -5.81 11.63
N THR A 93 -12.88 -6.86 11.19
CA THR A 93 -12.29 -7.91 10.35
C THR A 93 -12.16 -7.43 8.90
N VAL A 94 -10.93 -7.46 8.39
CA VAL A 94 -10.60 -6.99 7.03
C VAL A 94 -10.14 -8.18 6.21
N THR A 95 -11.00 -8.68 5.31
CA THR A 95 -10.65 -9.77 4.39
C THR A 95 -9.99 -9.24 3.12
N GLY A 96 -9.09 -10.02 2.52
CA GLY A 96 -8.39 -9.61 1.29
C GLY A 96 -9.32 -9.24 0.12
N ALA A 97 -10.49 -9.86 0.02
CA ALA A 97 -11.49 -9.49 -0.99
C ALA A 97 -12.05 -8.07 -0.76
N ARG A 98 -12.30 -7.70 0.51
CA ARG A 98 -12.79 -6.36 0.86
C ARG A 98 -11.74 -5.29 0.58
N VAL A 99 -10.47 -5.60 0.85
CA VAL A 99 -9.32 -4.72 0.54
C VAL A 99 -9.22 -4.48 -0.96
N LEU A 100 -9.38 -5.52 -1.77
CA LEU A 100 -9.39 -5.38 -3.23
C LEU A 100 -10.56 -4.54 -3.73
N SER A 101 -11.76 -4.69 -3.18
CA SER A 101 -12.91 -3.86 -3.54
C SER A 101 -12.71 -2.40 -3.15
N LEU A 102 -12.14 -2.14 -1.97
CA LEU A 102 -11.89 -0.78 -1.50
C LEU A 102 -10.77 -0.10 -2.29
N ALA A 103 -9.69 -0.82 -2.61
CA ALA A 103 -8.61 -0.30 -3.46
C ALA A 103 -9.11 0.15 -4.85
N LYS A 104 -10.16 -0.48 -5.38
CA LYS A 104 -10.79 -0.07 -6.64
C LYS A 104 -11.56 1.26 -6.50
N ILE A 105 -12.12 1.53 -5.32
CA ILE A 105 -12.96 2.70 -5.05
C ILE A 105 -12.10 3.91 -4.68
N THR A 106 -11.17 3.75 -3.73
CA THR A 106 -10.41 4.87 -3.17
C THR A 106 -9.27 5.33 -4.08
N ASP A 107 -8.58 4.40 -4.73
CA ASP A 107 -7.28 4.68 -5.35
C ASP A 107 -7.40 4.99 -6.86
N GLY A 108 -8.63 5.06 -7.39
CA GLY A 108 -8.89 5.27 -8.82
C GLY A 108 -8.18 4.25 -9.72
N VAL A 109 -7.79 3.08 -9.17
CA VAL A 109 -6.97 2.09 -9.84
C VAL A 109 -7.82 1.37 -10.87
N ARG A 110 -7.75 1.88 -12.09
CA ARG A 110 -8.19 1.20 -13.32
C ARG A 110 -7.57 -0.20 -13.37
N GLU A 111 -8.43 -1.20 -13.41
CA GLU A 111 -8.15 -2.56 -13.90
C GLU A 111 -6.77 -3.11 -13.50
N GLY A 112 -6.60 -3.51 -12.23
CA GLY A 112 -5.32 -4.08 -11.79
C GLY A 112 -5.25 -4.58 -10.35
N THR A 113 -6.27 -4.32 -9.54
CA THR A 113 -6.42 -4.88 -8.19
C THR A 113 -6.73 -6.38 -8.28
N CYS A 114 -5.66 -7.18 -8.32
CA CYS A 114 -5.70 -8.63 -8.30
C CYS A 114 -5.01 -9.17 -7.04
N ARG A 115 -5.13 -10.48 -6.79
CA ARG A 115 -4.43 -11.12 -5.64
C ARG A 115 -2.93 -10.83 -5.61
N GLY A 116 -2.29 -10.65 -6.77
CA GLY A 116 -0.87 -10.29 -6.86
C GLY A 116 -0.57 -8.84 -6.46
N TRP A 117 -1.48 -7.90 -6.70
CA TRP A 117 -1.36 -6.52 -6.18
C TRP A 117 -1.51 -6.53 -4.66
N LEU A 118 -2.50 -7.28 -4.17
CA LEU A 118 -2.79 -7.42 -2.74
C LEU A 118 -1.60 -8.03 -1.99
N TYR A 119 -1.02 -9.11 -2.53
CA TYR A 119 0.17 -9.72 -1.95
C TYR A 119 1.34 -8.74 -1.88
N LYS A 120 1.56 -7.95 -2.94
CA LYS A 120 2.56 -6.88 -2.93
C LYS A 120 2.22 -5.82 -1.87
N PHE A 121 0.98 -5.35 -1.81
CA PHE A 121 0.55 -4.40 -0.79
C PHE A 121 0.88 -4.89 0.63
N GLN A 122 0.55 -6.15 0.95
CA GLN A 122 0.86 -6.75 2.25
C GLN A 122 2.36 -6.82 2.52
N GLN A 123 3.13 -7.33 1.55
CA GLN A 123 4.59 -7.40 1.65
C GLN A 123 5.23 -6.02 1.82
N HIS A 124 4.66 -5.00 1.17
CA HIS A 124 5.21 -3.63 1.17
C HIS A 124 4.82 -2.80 2.39
N THR A 125 3.67 -3.07 3.00
CA THR A 125 3.15 -2.31 4.14
C THR A 125 3.29 -3.03 5.48
N GLY A 126 3.53 -4.34 5.46
CA GLY A 126 3.47 -5.19 6.67
C GLY A 126 2.05 -5.37 7.21
N LEU A 127 1.06 -4.80 6.55
CA LEU A 127 -0.34 -4.80 6.99
C LEU A 127 -1.03 -6.05 6.48
N TRP A 128 -0.89 -7.13 7.25
CA TRP A 128 -1.62 -8.36 7.01
C TRP A 128 -3.08 -8.23 7.46
N PHE A 129 -3.94 -9.05 6.84
CA PHE A 129 -5.35 -9.12 7.20
C PHE A 129 -5.47 -9.51 8.66
N SER A 130 -6.34 -8.82 9.38
CA SER A 130 -6.81 -9.29 10.68
C SER A 130 -8.17 -9.95 10.47
N LEU A 131 -8.20 -11.28 10.59
CA LEU A 131 -9.42 -11.93 11.04
C LEU A 131 -9.50 -11.69 12.54
N ARG A 132 -10.43 -10.83 12.97
CA ARG A 132 -11.01 -11.06 14.29
C ARG A 132 -11.91 -12.27 14.08
N HIS A 133 -11.49 -13.42 14.62
CA HIS A 133 -12.48 -14.42 14.95
C HIS A 133 -13.44 -13.68 15.87
N GLY A 134 -14.66 -13.42 15.38
CA GLY A 134 -15.71 -13.10 16.31
C GLY A 134 -15.67 -14.22 17.33
N GLU A 135 -15.51 -13.87 18.61
CA GLU A 135 -16.01 -14.76 19.64
C GLU A 135 -17.46 -14.99 19.24
N SER A 136 -17.72 -16.11 18.56
CA SER A 136 -19.08 -16.57 18.28
C SER A 136 -19.78 -16.41 19.60
N GLY A 137 -20.77 -15.51 19.68
CA GLY A 137 -21.39 -15.12 20.92
C GLY A 137 -21.64 -16.37 21.75
N SER A 138 -20.79 -16.58 22.76
CA SER A 138 -20.95 -17.66 23.70
C SER A 138 -22.07 -17.19 24.59
N LEU A 139 -23.30 -17.31 24.10
CA LEU A 139 -24.46 -17.19 24.93
C LEU A 139 -24.30 -18.22 26.04
N ASP A 140 -24.44 -17.76 27.27
CA ASP A 140 -24.38 -18.61 28.45
C ASP A 140 -25.27 -19.84 28.22
N GLU A 141 -24.73 -21.02 28.53
CA GLU A 141 -25.42 -22.29 28.30
C GLU A 141 -26.78 -22.32 29.04
N ALA A 142 -26.91 -21.55 30.14
CA ALA A 142 -28.17 -21.35 30.86
C ALA A 142 -29.24 -20.64 30.00
N ILE A 143 -28.86 -19.68 29.17
CA ILE A 143 -29.77 -18.95 28.27
C ILE A 143 -30.23 -19.87 27.13
N VAL A 144 -29.30 -20.67 26.58
CA VAL A 144 -29.61 -21.63 25.50
C VAL A 144 -30.51 -22.75 26.01
N THR A 145 -30.26 -23.26 27.21
CA THR A 145 -31.09 -24.32 27.83
C THR A 145 -32.47 -23.80 28.21
N SER A 146 -32.58 -22.57 28.73
CA SER A 146 -33.86 -21.90 29.01
C SER A 146 -34.71 -21.73 27.73
N GLY A 147 -34.12 -21.18 26.66
CA GLY A 147 -34.83 -21.02 25.37
C GLY A 147 -35.25 -22.34 24.73
N ARG A 148 -34.46 -23.42 24.90
CA ARG A 148 -34.82 -24.77 24.43
C ARG A 148 -35.99 -25.37 25.22
N GLN A 149 -36.10 -25.10 26.52
CA GLN A 149 -37.24 -25.56 27.32
C GLN A 149 -38.54 -24.83 26.97
N GLU A 150 -38.49 -23.53 26.71
CA GLU A 150 -39.66 -22.78 26.23
C GLU A 150 -40.14 -23.27 24.87
N LEU A 151 -39.22 -23.49 23.92
CA LEU A 151 -39.56 -24.04 22.60
C LEU A 151 -40.20 -25.43 22.70
N LYS A 152 -39.72 -26.30 23.62
CA LYS A 152 -40.34 -27.61 23.85
C LYS A 152 -41.77 -27.52 24.37
N LYS A 153 -42.10 -26.52 25.20
CA LYS A 153 -43.48 -26.30 25.69
C LYS A 153 -44.41 -25.82 24.58
N VAL A 154 -43.90 -25.02 23.63
CA VAL A 154 -44.67 -24.53 22.48
C VAL A 154 -44.91 -25.63 21.44
N VAL A 155 -43.93 -26.51 21.22
CA VAL A 155 -43.99 -27.56 20.17
C VAL A 155 -44.62 -28.86 20.66
N GLY A 156 -44.59 -29.16 21.96
CA GLY A 156 -45.14 -30.38 22.56
C GLY A 156 -46.62 -30.32 22.95
N GLY A 157 -47.32 -29.20 22.67
CA GLY A 157 -48.75 -29.04 22.95
C GLY A 157 -49.63 -29.45 21.78
N ARG A 158 -49.69 -30.76 21.47
CA ARG A 158 -50.78 -31.40 20.70
C ARG A 158 -50.94 -32.85 21.12
#